data_AF-A0A2G8TL97-F1
#
_entry.id   AF-A0A2G8TL97-F1
#
_cell.length_a   1.000
_cell.length_b   1.000
_cell.length_c   1.000
_cell.angle_alpha   90.00
_cell.angle_beta   90.00
_cell.angle_gamma   90.00
#
_symmetry.space_group_name_H-M   'P 1'
#
loop_
_entity.id
_entity.type
_entity.pdbx_description
1 polymer ?
#
loop_
_entity_poly.entity_id
_entity_poly.type
_entity_poly.pdbx_seq_one_letter_code
_entity_poly.pdbx_strand_id
1 'polypeptide(L)'
;MAGALQWLNPEGFIDPKTPKKADASKAIAAYTDVASVSAGVALIQGLAATLGFECDYRQGNFVVAAKAGACLGLGGSGSVAGKVGAAQIGQFFMCIAHQLKQADYKKMSGLMKLQAFDTLNQIYYLVVAAERPLESFAGANALEIARQFANVSRSIHQGGEQFIRQVEKQLRFGWGWYSYMPPESRGAMIRTVIDAFKQNEQGGNYDLRQLAAYAINELLATTQSIRHLDNTLDRITAALGEQPGRNQGVQMISAIVEGTAFSACINRCEMQLASATPLLGRPFLRNDEPAFQRAQLPLHHSGYPLA
;
A
#
# COMPACT_ATOMS: atom_id res chain seq x y z
N MET A 1 -0.57 32.18 6.66
CA MET A 1 -1.17 31.61 5.43
C MET A 1 -1.70 30.24 5.76
N ALA A 2 -2.96 29.95 5.43
CA ALA A 2 -3.52 28.61 5.43
C ALA A 2 -3.54 28.12 3.99
N GLY A 3 -3.04 26.92 3.72
CA GLY A 3 -3.02 26.31 2.41
C GLY A 3 -2.96 24.79 2.51
N ALA A 4 -2.88 24.10 1.39
CA ALA A 4 -2.71 22.66 1.34
C ALA A 4 -1.63 22.27 0.33
N LEU A 5 -0.92 21.19 0.62
CA LEU A 5 -0.15 20.46 -0.38
C LEU A 5 -1.13 19.57 -1.12
N GLN A 6 -1.11 19.68 -2.45
CA GLN A 6 -1.99 18.94 -3.33
C GLN A 6 -1.18 17.98 -4.19
N TRP A 7 -1.81 16.85 -4.54
CA TRP A 7 -1.29 15.94 -5.57
C TRP A 7 -2.34 15.76 -6.65
N LEU A 8 -1.88 15.49 -7.87
CA LEU A 8 -2.76 15.14 -8.98
C LEU A 8 -3.08 13.65 -8.87
N ASN A 9 -4.26 13.33 -8.33
CA ASN A 9 -4.70 11.96 -8.21
C ASN A 9 -5.16 11.44 -9.58
N PRO A 10 -4.46 10.46 -10.19
CA PRO A 10 -4.80 9.94 -11.51
C PRO A 10 -6.12 9.15 -11.53
N GLU A 11 -6.63 8.75 -10.36
CA GLU A 11 -7.87 7.98 -10.22
C GLU A 11 -9.08 8.87 -9.88
N GLY A 12 -8.88 10.18 -9.69
CA GLY A 12 -9.94 11.08 -9.21
C GLY A 12 -10.30 10.85 -7.75
N PHE A 13 -11.39 11.48 -7.26
CA PHE A 13 -11.81 11.34 -5.88
C PHE A 13 -12.35 9.94 -5.58
N ILE A 14 -11.57 9.14 -4.84
CA ILE A 14 -11.98 7.86 -4.27
C ILE A 14 -12.39 8.12 -2.82
N ASP A 15 -13.61 7.71 -2.43
CA ASP A 15 -14.05 7.75 -1.03
C ASP A 15 -13.13 6.86 -0.19
N PRO A 16 -12.36 7.40 0.78
CA PRO A 16 -11.47 6.61 1.62
C PRO A 16 -12.17 5.51 2.42
N LYS A 17 -13.47 5.68 2.70
CA LYS A 17 -14.32 4.72 3.45
C LYS A 17 -14.83 3.59 2.58
N THR A 18 -14.98 3.85 1.29
CA THR A 18 -15.34 2.84 0.29
C THR A 18 -14.51 3.09 -0.95
N PRO A 19 -13.26 2.58 -1.00
CA PRO A 19 -12.40 2.78 -2.15
C PRO A 19 -12.90 1.95 -3.34
N LYS A 20 -14.05 2.36 -3.88
CA LYS A 20 -14.58 1.86 -5.14
C LYS A 20 -13.77 2.51 -6.24
N LYS A 21 -13.32 1.66 -7.17
CA LYS A 21 -12.57 2.06 -8.32
C LYS A 21 -13.33 3.14 -9.11
N ALA A 22 -12.65 4.24 -9.43
CA ALA A 22 -13.17 5.19 -10.41
C ALA A 22 -13.18 4.53 -11.80
N ASP A 23 -14.29 4.70 -12.52
CA ASP A 23 -14.41 4.29 -13.92
C ASP A 23 -13.27 4.92 -14.73
N ALA A 24 -12.37 4.12 -15.27
CA ALA A 24 -11.18 4.58 -15.99
C ALA A 24 -11.53 5.40 -17.26
N SER A 25 -12.76 5.27 -17.78
CA SER A 25 -13.27 6.07 -18.89
C SER A 25 -13.75 7.47 -18.44
N LYS A 26 -13.91 7.68 -17.12
CA LYS A 26 -14.43 8.91 -16.49
C LYS A 26 -13.51 9.52 -15.44
N ALA A 27 -12.42 8.86 -15.07
CA ALA A 27 -11.42 9.36 -14.14
C ALA A 27 -10.67 10.55 -14.78
N ILE A 28 -11.24 11.74 -14.61
CA ILE A 28 -10.54 12.99 -14.87
C ILE A 28 -9.60 13.17 -13.66
N ALA A 29 -8.29 13.13 -13.90
CA ALA A 29 -7.31 13.36 -12.86
C ALA A 29 -7.63 14.68 -12.13
N ALA A 30 -7.65 14.64 -10.79
CA ALA A 30 -8.09 15.77 -9.98
C ALA A 30 -7.04 16.10 -8.93
N TYR A 31 -6.80 17.40 -8.73
CA TYR A 31 -5.99 17.86 -7.61
C TYR A 31 -6.75 17.66 -6.30
N THR A 32 -6.09 17.05 -5.33
CA THR A 32 -6.67 16.79 -4.01
C THR A 32 -5.62 16.97 -2.92
N ASP A 33 -6.09 17.30 -1.72
CA ASP A 33 -5.23 17.68 -0.60
C ASP A 33 -4.60 16.44 0.06
N VAL A 34 -3.27 16.43 0.16
CA VAL A 34 -2.52 15.39 0.89
C VAL A 34 -2.03 15.85 2.25
N ALA A 35 -1.90 17.16 2.47
CA ALA A 35 -1.51 17.71 3.76
C ALA A 35 -1.95 19.17 3.90
N SER A 36 -2.28 19.59 5.12
CA SER A 36 -2.57 20.99 5.43
C SER A 36 -1.27 21.75 5.73
N VAL A 37 -1.05 22.84 5.01
CA VAL A 37 0.01 23.83 5.27
C VAL A 37 -0.54 24.80 6.32
N SER A 38 -0.15 24.61 7.58
CA SER A 38 -0.46 25.50 8.69
C SER A 38 0.82 26.01 9.33
N ALA A 39 0.75 27.06 10.15
CA ALA A 39 1.88 27.70 10.83
C ALA A 39 2.56 26.82 11.90
N GLY A 40 2.54 25.50 11.75
CA GLY A 40 3.28 24.52 12.55
C GLY A 40 4.74 24.38 12.10
N VAL A 41 5.44 25.50 11.89
CA VAL A 41 6.84 25.55 11.41
C VAL A 41 7.78 24.69 12.29
N ALA A 42 7.43 24.50 13.57
CA ALA A 42 8.15 23.63 14.50
C ALA A 42 8.09 22.13 14.15
N LEU A 43 6.98 21.61 13.61
CA LEU A 43 6.82 20.18 13.31
C LEU A 43 7.70 19.70 12.15
N ILE A 44 8.20 20.62 11.33
CA ILE A 44 8.89 20.34 10.07
C ILE A 44 10.41 20.56 10.18
N GLN A 45 10.89 21.13 11.30
CA GLN A 45 12.33 21.40 11.49
C GLN A 45 13.17 20.14 11.20
N GLY A 46 14.14 20.26 10.28
CA GLY A 46 15.00 19.15 9.85
C GLY A 46 14.47 18.33 8.65
N LEU A 47 13.31 18.66 8.08
CA LEU A 47 12.92 18.20 6.74
C LEU A 47 13.47 19.19 5.69
N ALA A 48 14.40 18.75 4.86
CA ALA A 48 15.05 19.61 3.88
C ALA A 48 14.45 19.47 2.47
N ALA A 49 13.59 18.45 2.26
CA ALA A 49 13.06 18.10 0.93
C ALA A 49 14.18 18.03 -0.13
N THR A 50 15.36 17.54 0.26
CA THR A 50 16.59 17.61 -0.54
C THR A 50 16.40 16.99 -1.93
N LEU A 51 15.59 15.93 -2.00
CA LEU A 51 15.23 15.19 -3.22
C LEU A 51 13.91 15.65 -3.88
N GLY A 52 13.30 16.74 -3.42
CA GLY A 52 12.04 17.27 -3.95
C GLY A 52 10.83 16.97 -3.07
N PHE A 53 10.83 15.84 -2.36
CA PHE A 53 9.82 15.45 -1.37
C PHE A 53 10.46 14.61 -0.25
N GLU A 54 10.02 14.81 0.98
CA GLU A 54 10.46 14.07 2.15
C GLU A 54 9.27 13.87 3.10
N CYS A 55 9.16 12.67 3.68
CA CYS A 55 8.13 12.33 4.65
C CYS A 55 8.73 11.77 5.94
N ASP A 56 8.15 12.19 7.06
CA ASP A 56 8.49 11.76 8.42
C ASP A 56 7.22 11.55 9.25
N TYR A 57 7.35 10.93 10.43
CA TYR A 57 6.24 10.68 11.34
C TYR A 57 6.52 11.33 12.69
N ARG A 58 5.73 12.34 13.05
CA ARG A 58 6.00 13.20 14.20
C ARG A 58 4.72 13.51 14.94
N GLN A 59 4.78 13.38 16.28
CA GLN A 59 3.66 13.71 17.17
C GLN A 59 2.32 13.11 16.68
N GLY A 60 2.39 11.84 16.28
CA GLY A 60 1.26 11.05 15.80
C GLY A 60 0.70 11.41 14.43
N ASN A 61 1.47 12.11 13.58
CA ASN A 61 1.02 12.48 12.24
C ASN A 61 2.15 12.30 11.22
N PHE A 62 1.79 11.96 9.99
CA PHE A 62 2.72 12.11 8.88
C PHE A 62 2.93 13.60 8.60
N VAL A 63 4.18 13.97 8.42
CA VAL A 63 4.60 15.31 8.03
C VAL A 63 5.33 15.18 6.72
N VAL A 64 4.93 16.00 5.74
CA VAL A 64 5.51 16.02 4.42
C VAL A 64 6.15 17.37 4.16
N ALA A 65 7.30 17.37 3.50
CA ALA A 65 7.96 18.55 2.99
C ALA A 65 8.25 18.35 1.51
N ALA A 66 8.05 19.39 0.70
CA ALA A 66 8.29 19.38 -0.73
C ALA A 66 8.96 20.69 -1.16
N LYS A 67 9.74 20.66 -2.25
CA LYS A 67 10.35 21.87 -2.79
C LYS A 67 9.27 22.81 -3.32
N ALA A 68 9.33 24.09 -2.95
CA ALA A 68 8.36 25.11 -3.34
C ALA A 68 8.25 25.23 -4.87
N GLY A 69 9.38 25.16 -5.59
CA GLY A 69 9.40 25.12 -7.06
C GLY A 69 8.71 23.90 -7.68
N ALA A 70 8.61 22.78 -6.95
CA ALA A 70 7.88 21.58 -7.39
C ALA A 70 6.37 21.66 -7.08
N CYS A 71 5.96 22.39 -6.03
CA CYS A 71 4.54 22.51 -5.65
C CYS A 71 3.83 23.71 -6.27
N LEU A 72 4.54 24.81 -6.54
CA LEU A 72 3.94 26.07 -6.97
C LEU A 72 4.26 26.43 -8.42
N GLY A 73 5.14 25.69 -9.10
CA GLY A 73 5.53 25.95 -10.49
C GLY A 73 6.27 27.29 -10.74
N LEU A 74 6.45 28.11 -9.71
CA LEU A 74 6.97 29.48 -9.81
C LEU A 74 8.51 29.59 -9.77
N GLY A 75 9.25 28.48 -9.91
CA GLY A 75 10.72 28.51 -9.83
C GLY A 75 11.27 29.00 -8.48
N GLY A 76 10.43 29.11 -7.45
CA GLY A 76 10.80 29.62 -6.14
C GLY A 76 11.76 28.69 -5.40
N SER A 77 12.82 29.26 -4.85
CA SER A 77 13.72 28.58 -3.91
C SER A 77 13.03 28.46 -2.54
N GLY A 78 13.06 27.26 -1.95
CA GLY A 78 12.47 26.99 -0.63
C GLY A 78 11.75 25.65 -0.55
N SER A 79 11.23 25.33 0.64
CA SER A 79 10.38 24.15 0.89
C SER A 79 9.05 24.57 1.49
N VAL A 80 7.98 23.91 1.06
CA VAL A 80 6.65 23.96 1.67
C VAL A 80 6.43 22.66 2.39
N ALA A 81 5.80 22.71 3.54
CA ALA A 81 5.55 21.52 4.32
C ALA A 81 4.19 21.57 5.01
N GLY A 82 3.65 20.38 5.24
CA GLY A 82 2.30 20.22 5.73
C GLY A 82 2.17 18.99 6.62
N LYS A 83 1.12 19.02 7.43
CA LYS A 83 0.70 17.92 8.29
C LYS A 83 -0.40 17.13 7.58
N VAL A 84 -0.27 15.81 7.56
CA VAL A 84 -1.33 14.90 7.08
C VAL A 84 -2.31 14.69 8.24
N GLY A 85 -3.51 15.26 8.13
CA GLY A 85 -4.58 15.08 9.10
C GLY A 85 -5.52 13.94 8.74
N ALA A 86 -6.54 13.71 9.57
CA ALA A 86 -7.56 12.68 9.36
C ALA A 86 -8.27 12.81 8.00
N ALA A 87 -8.52 14.04 7.54
CA ALA A 87 -9.17 14.27 6.24
C ALA A 87 -8.25 13.96 5.04
N GLN A 88 -6.93 14.03 5.20
CA GLN A 88 -5.97 13.87 4.10
C GLN A 88 -5.27 12.50 4.08
N ILE A 89 -5.34 11.72 5.16
CA ILE A 89 -4.54 10.50 5.31
C ILE A 89 -4.80 9.48 4.20
N GLY A 90 -6.05 9.33 3.72
CA GLY A 90 -6.36 8.44 2.60
C GLY A 90 -5.67 8.85 1.31
N GLN A 91 -5.76 10.13 0.94
CA GLN A 91 -5.11 10.69 -0.25
C GLN A 91 -3.59 10.63 -0.15
N PHE A 92 -3.05 10.87 1.05
CA PHE A 92 -1.62 10.71 1.31
C PHE A 92 -1.14 9.27 1.10
N PHE A 93 -1.86 8.26 1.62
CA PHE A 93 -1.51 6.85 1.45
C PHE A 93 -1.54 6.43 -0.02
N MET A 94 -2.58 6.83 -0.77
CA MET A 94 -2.66 6.62 -2.21
C MET A 94 -1.50 7.29 -2.95
N CYS A 95 -1.17 8.54 -2.60
CA CYS A 95 -0.05 9.26 -3.18
C CYS A 95 1.27 8.50 -3.00
N ILE A 96 1.58 8.04 -1.79
CA ILE A 96 2.80 7.26 -1.51
C ILE A 96 2.81 5.94 -2.30
N ALA A 97 1.69 5.23 -2.38
CA ALA A 97 1.59 4.00 -3.18
C ALA A 97 1.88 4.25 -4.67
N HIS A 98 1.36 5.36 -5.23
CA HIS A 98 1.68 5.78 -6.60
C HIS A 98 3.15 6.17 -6.77
N GLN A 99 3.77 6.84 -5.79
CA GLN A 99 5.21 7.13 -5.84
C GLN A 99 6.05 5.85 -5.83
N LEU A 100 5.69 4.88 -4.97
CA LEU A 100 6.35 3.57 -4.95
C LEU A 100 6.22 2.84 -6.28
N LYS A 101 5.02 2.89 -6.89
CA LYS A 101 4.76 2.33 -8.22
C LYS A 101 5.62 2.97 -9.30
N GLN A 102 5.71 4.30 -9.35
CA GLN A 102 6.54 5.02 -10.33
C GLN A 102 8.03 4.75 -10.14
N ALA A 103 8.47 4.57 -8.89
CA ALA A 103 9.82 4.09 -8.59
C ALA A 103 10.03 2.60 -8.87
N ASP A 104 9.02 1.91 -9.42
CA ASP A 104 8.98 0.47 -9.67
C ASP A 104 9.42 -0.33 -8.42
N TYR A 105 8.89 0.11 -7.26
CA TYR A 105 9.12 -0.41 -5.93
C TYR A 105 10.61 -0.53 -5.55
N LYS A 106 11.48 0.28 -6.16
CA LYS A 106 12.86 0.44 -5.68
C LYS A 106 12.85 1.18 -4.35
N LYS A 107 13.81 0.86 -3.48
CA LYS A 107 14.01 1.56 -2.20
C LYS A 107 14.20 3.05 -2.49
N MET A 108 13.21 3.88 -2.16
CA MET A 108 13.26 5.33 -2.36
C MET A 108 14.05 5.97 -1.21
N SER A 109 15.36 5.71 -1.18
CA SER A 109 16.24 6.27 -0.15
C SER A 109 16.15 7.79 -0.14
N GLY A 110 15.73 8.36 1.00
CA GLY A 110 15.56 9.79 1.20
C GLY A 110 14.15 10.33 0.96
N LEU A 111 13.19 9.51 0.51
CA LEU A 111 11.79 9.93 0.40
C LEU A 111 11.06 9.84 1.74
N MET A 112 11.34 8.81 2.53
CA MET A 112 10.68 8.57 3.81
C MET A 112 11.68 8.05 4.83
N LYS A 113 11.62 8.57 6.06
CA LYS A 113 12.42 8.01 7.17
C LYS A 113 11.91 6.63 7.56
N LEU A 114 12.80 5.79 8.08
CA LEU A 114 12.49 4.39 8.42
C LEU A 114 11.27 4.28 9.34
N GLN A 115 11.21 5.06 10.43
CA GLN A 115 10.06 5.04 11.34
C GLN A 115 8.74 5.39 10.64
N ALA A 116 8.75 6.37 9.73
CA ALA A 116 7.55 6.74 8.98
C ALA A 116 7.13 5.63 8.01
N PHE A 117 8.11 4.98 7.37
CA PHE A 117 7.86 3.84 6.48
C PHE A 117 7.31 2.62 7.23
N ASP A 118 7.86 2.31 8.41
CA ASP A 118 7.37 1.22 9.26
C ASP A 118 5.95 1.52 9.74
N THR A 119 5.70 2.75 10.21
CA THR A 119 4.38 3.20 10.66
C THR A 119 3.35 3.12 9.53
N LEU A 120 3.72 3.53 8.31
CA LEU A 120 2.87 3.43 7.13
C LEU A 120 2.51 1.97 6.81
N ASN A 121 3.47 1.06 6.83
CA ASN A 121 3.22 -0.37 6.59
C ASN A 121 2.35 -1.01 7.69
N GLN A 122 2.57 -0.66 8.95
CA GLN A 122 1.74 -1.12 10.06
C GLN A 122 0.30 -0.63 9.94
N ILE A 123 0.08 0.63 9.53
CA ILE A 123 -1.26 1.17 9.27
C ILE A 123 -1.92 0.43 8.10
N TYR A 124 -1.22 0.24 6.97
CA TYR A 124 -1.75 -0.55 5.85
C TYR A 124 -2.22 -1.93 6.30
N TYR A 125 -1.40 -2.63 7.08
CA TYR A 125 -1.76 -3.93 7.64
C TYR A 125 -2.98 -3.85 8.56
N LEU A 126 -3.02 -2.89 9.49
CA LEU A 126 -4.11 -2.77 10.46
C LEU A 126 -5.46 -2.40 9.81
N VAL A 127 -5.44 -1.61 8.73
CA VAL A 127 -6.64 -1.25 7.97
C VAL A 127 -7.31 -2.50 7.40
N VAL A 128 -6.53 -3.41 6.85
CA VAL A 128 -7.09 -4.63 6.24
C VAL A 128 -7.31 -5.76 7.26
N ALA A 129 -6.36 -5.98 8.17
CA ALA A 129 -6.38 -7.10 9.10
C ALA A 129 -7.43 -6.91 10.21
N ALA A 130 -7.59 -5.68 10.69
CA ALA A 130 -8.48 -5.32 11.78
C ALA A 130 -9.64 -4.41 11.35
N GLU A 131 -9.86 -4.24 10.04
CA GLU A 131 -10.96 -3.44 9.47
C GLU A 131 -11.03 -2.00 10.02
N ARG A 132 -9.86 -1.44 10.33
CA ARG A 132 -9.79 -0.11 10.94
C ARG A 132 -9.80 0.98 9.87
N PRO A 133 -10.65 2.01 9.99
CA PRO A 133 -10.61 3.14 9.07
C PRO A 133 -9.28 3.90 9.22
N LEU A 134 -8.71 4.35 8.10
CA LEU A 134 -7.42 5.05 8.06
C LEU A 134 -7.43 6.30 8.95
N GLU A 135 -8.55 7.02 8.98
CA GLU A 135 -8.73 8.25 9.74
C GLU A 135 -8.55 8.04 11.25
N SER A 136 -8.77 6.81 11.74
CA SER A 136 -8.56 6.46 13.16
C SER A 136 -7.10 6.45 13.60
N PHE A 137 -6.15 6.55 12.66
CA PHE A 137 -4.71 6.61 12.95
C PHE A 137 -4.17 8.04 12.98
N ALA A 138 -4.98 9.04 12.63
CA ALA A 138 -4.57 10.43 12.74
C ALA A 138 -4.42 10.82 14.22
N GLY A 139 -3.22 11.27 14.61
CA GLY A 139 -2.88 11.60 16.00
C GLY A 139 -2.40 10.43 16.85
N ALA A 140 -2.46 9.19 16.37
CA ALA A 140 -1.97 8.02 17.11
C ALA A 140 -0.44 7.99 17.15
N ASN A 141 0.19 7.60 18.25
CA ASN A 141 1.65 7.51 18.29
C ASN A 141 2.16 6.28 17.51
N ALA A 142 3.33 6.37 16.86
CA ALA A 142 3.99 5.25 16.18
C ALA A 142 4.17 4.04 17.10
N LEU A 143 4.49 4.26 18.39
CA LEU A 143 4.62 3.17 19.36
C LEU A 143 3.27 2.49 19.64
N GLU A 144 2.17 3.23 19.65
CA GLU A 144 0.83 2.67 19.83
C GLU A 144 0.40 1.86 18.61
N ILE A 145 0.68 2.37 17.41
CA ILE A 145 0.46 1.67 16.15
C ILE A 145 1.27 0.37 16.11
N ALA A 146 2.55 0.41 16.48
CA ALA A 146 3.40 -0.78 16.53
C ALA A 146 2.88 -1.83 17.53
N ARG A 147 2.41 -1.38 18.72
CA ARG A 147 1.77 -2.28 19.70
C ARG A 147 0.47 -2.88 19.17
N GLN A 148 -0.37 -2.07 18.51
CA GLN A 148 -1.61 -2.55 17.92
C GLN A 148 -1.35 -3.56 16.80
N PHE A 149 -0.37 -3.29 15.94
CA PHE A 149 0.08 -4.24 14.91
C PHE A 149 0.48 -5.57 15.55
N ALA A 150 1.38 -5.55 16.54
CA ALA A 150 1.81 -6.77 17.23
C ALA A 150 0.65 -7.51 17.93
N ASN A 151 -0.29 -6.77 18.51
CA ASN A 151 -1.45 -7.36 19.18
C ASN A 151 -2.44 -7.98 18.20
N VAL A 152 -2.72 -7.34 17.07
CA VAL A 152 -3.59 -7.88 16.02
C VAL A 152 -2.97 -9.10 15.37
N SER A 153 -1.69 -9.05 15.00
CA SER A 153 -0.98 -10.23 14.46
C SER A 153 -1.02 -11.39 15.45
N ARG A 154 -0.89 -11.12 16.76
CA ARG A 154 -1.01 -12.15 17.80
C ARG A 154 -2.44 -12.65 17.99
N SER A 155 -3.46 -11.79 17.95
CA SER A 155 -4.85 -12.21 18.15
C SER A 155 -5.36 -13.06 16.99
N ILE A 156 -4.88 -12.79 15.77
CA ILE A 156 -5.19 -13.63 14.60
C ILE A 156 -4.72 -15.07 14.81
N HIS A 157 -3.64 -15.30 15.59
CA HIS A 157 -3.24 -16.66 15.95
C HIS A 157 -4.29 -17.44 16.76
N GLN A 158 -5.20 -16.75 17.45
CA GLN A 158 -6.25 -17.39 18.26
C GLN A 158 -7.56 -17.58 17.46
N GLY A 159 -7.76 -16.84 16.37
CA GLY A 159 -8.98 -16.81 15.56
C GLY A 159 -8.74 -16.99 14.06
N GLY A 160 -7.75 -17.81 13.69
CA GLY A 160 -7.22 -17.88 12.32
C GLY A 160 -8.26 -18.18 11.23
N GLU A 161 -9.22 -19.07 11.49
CA GLU A 161 -10.29 -19.36 10.52
C GLU A 161 -11.16 -18.14 10.23
N GLN A 162 -11.59 -17.41 11.27
CA GLN A 162 -12.41 -16.21 11.12
C GLN A 162 -11.67 -15.14 10.33
N PHE A 163 -10.37 -14.97 10.60
CA PHE A 163 -9.51 -14.06 9.86
C PHE A 163 -9.44 -14.41 8.37
N ILE A 164 -9.21 -15.69 8.01
CA ILE A 164 -9.15 -16.10 6.60
C ILE A 164 -10.47 -15.82 5.88
N ARG A 165 -11.61 -16.13 6.52
CA ARG A 165 -12.94 -15.85 5.97
C ARG A 165 -13.20 -14.36 5.80
N GLN A 166 -12.74 -13.54 6.74
CA GLN A 166 -12.84 -12.08 6.66
C GLN A 166 -12.04 -11.53 5.47
N VAL A 167 -10.76 -11.91 5.35
CA VAL A 167 -9.88 -11.48 4.26
C VAL A 167 -10.44 -11.92 2.91
N GLU A 168 -10.92 -13.16 2.82
CA GLU A 168 -11.55 -13.67 1.60
C GLU A 168 -12.78 -12.86 1.20
N LYS A 169 -13.67 -12.59 2.16
CA LYS A 169 -14.88 -11.78 1.94
C LYS A 169 -14.53 -10.38 1.45
N GLN A 170 -13.52 -9.75 2.04
CA GLN A 170 -13.06 -8.43 1.61
C GLN A 170 -12.55 -8.48 0.16
N LEU A 171 -11.68 -9.43 -0.18
CA LEU A 171 -11.10 -9.56 -1.51
C LEU A 171 -12.15 -9.88 -2.59
N ARG A 172 -13.20 -10.65 -2.25
CA ARG A 172 -14.35 -10.87 -3.15
C ARG A 172 -15.18 -9.62 -3.40
N PHE A 173 -15.32 -8.77 -2.38
CA PHE A 173 -16.04 -7.50 -2.53
C PHE A 173 -15.24 -6.52 -3.41
N GLY A 174 -13.92 -6.56 -3.30
CA GLY A 174 -12.98 -5.86 -4.16
C GLY A 174 -11.63 -5.69 -3.49
N TRP A 175 -10.63 -5.26 -4.25
CA TRP A 175 -9.27 -5.16 -3.73
C TRP A 175 -9.04 -4.00 -2.75
N GLY A 176 -9.84 -2.93 -2.78
CA GLY A 176 -9.77 -1.81 -1.82
C GLY A 176 -8.33 -1.37 -1.48
N TRP A 177 -7.99 -1.35 -0.18
CA TRP A 177 -6.66 -0.97 0.29
C TRP A 177 -5.55 -2.00 -0.01
N TYR A 178 -5.89 -3.24 -0.39
CA TYR A 178 -4.90 -4.24 -0.83
C TYR A 178 -4.20 -3.82 -2.14
N SER A 179 -4.87 -3.07 -3.01
CA SER A 179 -4.27 -2.54 -4.26
C SER A 179 -3.18 -1.51 -4.05
N TYR A 180 -3.18 -0.82 -2.90
CA TYR A 180 -2.21 0.23 -2.56
C TYR A 180 -1.11 -0.27 -1.62
N MET A 181 -1.21 -1.52 -1.17
CA MET A 181 -0.32 -2.08 -0.17
C MET A 181 1.12 -2.21 -0.70
N PRO A 182 2.13 -1.67 0.00
CA PRO A 182 3.53 -1.90 -0.32
C PRO A 182 3.96 -3.38 -0.15
N PRO A 183 5.13 -3.77 -0.68
CA PRO A 183 5.68 -5.12 -0.52
C PRO A 183 5.75 -5.61 0.93
N GLU A 184 6.19 -4.76 1.86
CA GLU A 184 6.41 -5.12 3.26
C GLU A 184 5.10 -5.52 3.96
N SER A 185 4.08 -4.68 3.87
CA SER A 185 2.77 -4.96 4.47
C SER A 185 2.01 -6.06 3.73
N ARG A 186 2.16 -6.20 2.40
CA ARG A 186 1.57 -7.31 1.64
C ARG A 186 2.22 -8.64 2.03
N GLY A 187 3.54 -8.69 2.13
CA GLY A 187 4.28 -9.87 2.58
C GLY A 187 3.85 -10.30 3.99
N ALA A 188 3.71 -9.34 4.91
CA ALA A 188 3.19 -9.60 6.26
C ALA A 188 1.74 -10.12 6.27
N MET A 189 0.88 -9.59 5.40
CA MET A 189 -0.50 -10.06 5.24
C MET A 189 -0.54 -11.50 4.72
N ILE A 190 0.22 -11.82 3.66
CA ILE A 190 0.34 -13.18 3.12
C ILE A 190 0.86 -14.14 4.20
N ARG A 191 1.90 -13.73 4.94
CA ARG A 191 2.44 -14.51 6.06
C ARG A 191 1.38 -14.79 7.13
N THR A 192 0.57 -13.77 7.46
CA THR A 192 -0.50 -13.90 8.44
C THR A 192 -1.57 -14.89 7.99
N VAL A 193 -1.96 -14.88 6.71
CA VAL A 193 -2.90 -15.87 6.14
C VAL A 193 -2.32 -17.29 6.23
N ILE A 194 -1.04 -17.47 5.90
CA ILE A 194 -0.35 -18.77 6.00
C ILE A 194 -0.33 -19.28 7.44
N ASP A 195 0.01 -18.42 8.41
CA ASP A 195 0.07 -18.81 9.81
C ASP A 195 -1.30 -19.12 10.40
N ALA A 196 -2.31 -18.32 10.04
CA ALA A 196 -3.69 -18.57 10.41
C ALA A 196 -4.17 -19.93 9.89
N PHE A 197 -3.81 -20.30 8.65
CA PHE A 197 -4.18 -21.61 8.09
C PHE A 197 -3.47 -22.75 8.82
N LYS A 198 -2.14 -22.70 8.96
CA LYS A 198 -1.34 -23.78 9.55
C LYS A 198 -1.77 -24.14 10.97
N GLN A 199 -2.27 -23.17 11.72
CA GLN A 199 -2.79 -23.40 13.07
C GLN A 199 -4.13 -24.14 13.09
N ASN A 200 -4.92 -24.01 12.02
CA ASN A 200 -6.25 -24.61 11.87
C ASN A 200 -6.25 -25.81 10.90
N GLU A 201 -5.07 -26.29 10.49
CA GLU A 201 -4.91 -27.41 9.54
C GLU A 201 -5.31 -28.77 10.13
N GLN A 202 -5.52 -28.86 11.45
CA GLN A 202 -5.91 -30.10 12.11
C GLN A 202 -7.20 -30.67 11.49
N GLY A 203 -7.09 -31.88 10.92
CA GLY A 203 -8.23 -32.61 10.34
C GLY A 203 -8.45 -32.43 8.83
N GLY A 204 -7.58 -31.73 8.11
CA GLY A 204 -7.67 -31.64 6.65
C GLY A 204 -8.83 -30.76 6.16
N ASN A 205 -8.99 -29.57 6.77
CA ASN A 205 -10.02 -28.60 6.41
C ASN A 205 -9.80 -28.03 4.99
N TYR A 206 -10.24 -28.79 3.98
CA TYR A 206 -10.09 -28.49 2.56
C TYR A 206 -10.71 -27.14 2.20
N ASP A 207 -11.87 -26.82 2.77
CA ASP A 207 -12.55 -25.56 2.52
C ASP A 207 -11.71 -24.37 3.00
N LEU A 208 -11.16 -24.45 4.22
CA LEU A 208 -10.29 -23.38 4.73
C LEU A 208 -9.02 -23.23 3.89
N ARG A 209 -8.46 -24.33 3.38
CA ARG A 209 -7.32 -24.30 2.46
C ARG A 209 -7.67 -23.57 1.16
N GLN A 210 -8.85 -23.83 0.59
CA GLN A 210 -9.32 -23.13 -0.62
C GLN A 210 -9.48 -21.63 -0.38
N LEU A 211 -10.03 -21.22 0.77
CA LEU A 211 -10.18 -19.82 1.13
C LEU A 211 -8.82 -19.13 1.32
N ALA A 212 -7.89 -19.77 2.03
CA ALA A 212 -6.53 -19.24 2.20
C ALA A 212 -5.80 -19.12 0.86
N ALA A 213 -5.90 -20.14 0.00
CA ALA A 213 -5.29 -20.14 -1.32
C ALA A 213 -5.89 -19.06 -2.23
N TYR A 214 -7.20 -18.83 -2.17
CA TYR A 214 -7.86 -17.72 -2.86
C TYR A 214 -7.33 -16.36 -2.36
N ALA A 215 -7.29 -16.15 -1.04
CA ALA A 215 -6.80 -14.90 -0.46
C ALA A 215 -5.34 -14.60 -0.87
N ILE A 216 -4.46 -15.61 -0.85
CA ILE A 216 -3.08 -15.48 -1.32
C ILE A 216 -3.04 -15.14 -2.82
N ASN A 217 -3.83 -15.82 -3.66
CA ASN A 217 -3.90 -15.54 -5.09
C ASN A 217 -4.31 -14.08 -5.35
N GLU A 218 -5.36 -13.59 -4.69
CA GLU A 218 -5.84 -12.22 -4.86
C GLU A 218 -4.82 -11.19 -4.35
N LEU A 219 -4.18 -11.44 -3.20
CA LEU A 219 -3.11 -10.57 -2.70
C LEU A 219 -1.97 -10.44 -3.72
N LEU A 220 -1.54 -11.55 -4.34
CA LEU A 220 -0.54 -11.52 -5.41
C LEU A 220 -1.05 -10.80 -6.66
N ALA A 221 -2.31 -11.04 -7.05
CA ALA A 221 -2.93 -10.42 -8.23
C ALA A 221 -3.05 -8.89 -8.12
N THR A 222 -3.02 -8.34 -6.91
CA THR A 222 -2.98 -6.88 -6.68
C THR A 222 -1.61 -6.23 -6.91
N THR A 223 -0.56 -7.02 -7.13
CA THR A 223 0.77 -6.48 -7.45
C THR A 223 0.76 -5.82 -8.83
N GLN A 224 1.64 -4.85 -9.03
CA GLN A 224 1.51 -3.89 -10.15
C GLN A 224 2.69 -3.91 -11.13
N SER A 225 3.77 -4.59 -10.78
CA SER A 225 4.94 -4.81 -11.64
C SER A 225 5.64 -6.08 -11.19
N ILE A 226 6.48 -6.65 -12.04
CA ILE A 226 7.30 -7.82 -11.68
C ILE A 226 8.13 -7.51 -10.43
N ARG A 227 8.73 -6.31 -10.32
CA ARG A 227 9.47 -5.94 -9.11
C ARG A 227 8.59 -5.81 -7.88
N HIS A 228 7.34 -5.37 -8.02
CA HIS A 228 6.39 -5.37 -6.89
C HIS A 228 6.14 -6.80 -6.38
N LEU A 229 5.92 -7.74 -7.30
CA LEU A 229 5.74 -9.15 -6.98
C LEU A 229 6.99 -9.74 -6.33
N ASP A 230 8.16 -9.56 -6.94
CA ASP A 230 9.43 -10.07 -6.43
C ASP A 230 9.72 -9.57 -5.02
N ASN A 231 9.60 -8.25 -4.82
CA ASN A 231 9.80 -7.65 -3.50
C ASN A 231 8.80 -8.17 -2.47
N THR A 232 7.56 -8.45 -2.87
CA THR A 232 6.53 -9.03 -1.98
C THR A 232 6.95 -10.45 -1.58
N LEU A 233 7.36 -11.28 -2.54
CA LEU A 233 7.79 -12.66 -2.31
C LEU A 233 9.04 -12.73 -1.43
N ASP A 234 9.97 -11.77 -1.58
CA ASP A 234 11.15 -11.64 -0.73
C ASP A 234 10.82 -11.32 0.73
N ARG A 235 9.63 -10.76 1.02
CA ARG A 235 9.25 -10.17 2.31
C ARG A 235 8.07 -10.88 2.97
N ILE A 236 7.83 -12.16 2.66
CA ILE A 236 6.79 -12.96 3.33
C ILE A 236 7.27 -13.30 4.75
N THR A 237 7.07 -12.38 5.67
CA THR A 237 7.45 -12.46 7.10
C THR A 237 6.59 -11.53 7.94
N ALA A 238 6.45 -11.83 9.23
CA ALA A 238 5.76 -10.95 10.18
C ALA A 238 6.63 -9.75 10.60
N ALA A 239 7.95 -9.86 10.44
CA ALA A 239 8.90 -8.80 10.77
C ALA A 239 9.03 -7.81 9.59
N LEU A 240 8.32 -6.68 9.67
CA LEU A 240 8.38 -5.65 8.63
C LEU A 240 9.82 -5.18 8.39
N GLY A 241 10.21 -5.11 7.12
CA GLY A 241 11.56 -4.70 6.67
C GLY A 241 12.54 -5.87 6.46
N GLU A 242 12.26 -7.06 6.99
CA GLU A 242 13.07 -8.24 6.73
C GLU A 242 12.80 -8.82 5.34
N GLN A 243 13.83 -9.42 4.75
CA GLN A 243 13.81 -10.05 3.43
C GLN A 243 14.32 -11.50 3.57
N PRO A 244 13.51 -12.43 4.10
CA PRO A 244 13.87 -13.86 4.16
C PRO A 244 14.23 -14.45 2.79
N GLY A 245 13.76 -13.82 1.72
CA GLY A 245 14.12 -14.15 0.35
C GLY A 245 13.05 -14.95 -0.37
N ARG A 246 12.99 -14.74 -1.68
CA ARG A 246 11.96 -15.25 -2.58
C ARG A 246 11.72 -16.74 -2.44
N ASN A 247 12.77 -17.54 -2.41
CA ASN A 247 12.65 -19.01 -2.36
C ASN A 247 11.84 -19.47 -1.14
N GLN A 248 12.10 -18.86 0.02
CA GLN A 248 11.35 -19.15 1.23
C GLN A 248 9.89 -18.70 1.11
N GLY A 249 9.64 -17.49 0.57
CA GLY A 249 8.29 -16.99 0.34
C GLY A 249 7.47 -17.88 -0.61
N VAL A 250 8.07 -18.31 -1.72
CA VAL A 250 7.46 -19.24 -2.69
C VAL A 250 7.11 -20.56 -2.03
N GLN A 251 8.04 -21.16 -1.27
CA GLN A 251 7.79 -22.41 -0.55
C GLN A 251 6.62 -22.29 0.43
N MET A 252 6.53 -21.17 1.16
CA MET A 252 5.42 -20.94 2.08
C MET A 252 4.08 -20.84 1.36
N ILE A 253 4.03 -20.19 0.20
CA ILE A 253 2.82 -20.09 -0.63
C ILE A 253 2.44 -21.47 -1.18
N SER A 254 3.40 -22.18 -1.78
CA SER A 254 3.19 -23.51 -2.37
C SER A 254 2.59 -24.49 -1.38
N ALA A 255 3.04 -24.48 -0.13
CA ALA A 255 2.50 -25.32 0.94
C ALA A 255 0.98 -25.15 1.15
N ILE A 256 0.42 -23.99 0.81
CA ILE A 256 -1.01 -23.71 0.91
C ILE A 256 -1.73 -23.98 -0.42
N VAL A 257 -1.18 -23.49 -1.53
CA VAL A 257 -1.89 -23.45 -2.81
C VAL A 257 -1.79 -24.75 -3.62
N GLU A 258 -0.82 -25.61 -3.34
CA GLU A 258 -0.73 -26.93 -3.99
C GLU A 258 -2.01 -27.74 -3.73
N GLY A 259 -2.48 -28.48 -4.75
CA GLY A 259 -3.74 -29.22 -4.68
C GLY A 259 -5.02 -28.35 -4.73
N THR A 260 -4.89 -27.03 -4.91
CA THR A 260 -6.03 -26.10 -5.12
C THR A 260 -6.06 -25.58 -6.56
N ALA A 261 -7.14 -24.89 -6.95
CA ALA A 261 -7.22 -24.18 -8.23
C ALA A 261 -6.19 -23.04 -8.38
N PHE A 262 -5.52 -22.68 -7.28
CA PHE A 262 -4.56 -21.59 -7.20
C PHE A 262 -3.10 -22.04 -7.18
N SER A 263 -2.81 -23.32 -7.46
CA SER A 263 -1.45 -23.88 -7.48
C SER A 263 -0.47 -23.12 -8.38
N ALA A 264 -0.97 -22.54 -9.48
CA ALA A 264 -0.18 -21.75 -10.42
C ALA A 264 -0.26 -20.23 -10.19
N CYS A 265 -0.72 -19.75 -9.02
CA CYS A 265 -0.98 -18.32 -8.78
C CYS A 265 0.23 -17.41 -9.04
N ILE A 266 1.43 -17.80 -8.61
CA ILE A 266 2.66 -17.02 -8.85
C ILE A 266 2.94 -16.93 -10.35
N ASN A 267 3.02 -18.07 -11.05
CA ASN A 267 3.28 -18.10 -12.50
C ASN A 267 2.23 -17.31 -13.29
N ARG A 268 0.94 -17.40 -12.92
CA ARG A 268 -0.12 -16.61 -13.56
C ARG A 268 0.08 -15.12 -13.34
N CYS A 269 0.45 -14.71 -12.13
CA CYS A 269 0.74 -13.32 -11.82
C CYS A 269 1.95 -12.82 -12.63
N GLU A 270 3.02 -13.61 -12.72
CA GLU A 270 4.19 -13.28 -13.53
C GLU A 270 3.86 -13.14 -15.02
N MET A 271 3.11 -14.08 -15.59
CA MET A 271 2.69 -13.99 -17.00
C MET A 271 1.83 -12.75 -17.24
N GLN A 272 0.90 -12.46 -16.33
CA GLN A 272 0.07 -11.26 -16.41
C GLN A 272 0.93 -9.99 -16.36
N LEU A 273 1.87 -9.89 -15.43
CA LEU A 273 2.74 -8.73 -15.27
C LEU A 273 3.75 -8.58 -16.40
N ALA A 274 4.24 -9.69 -16.97
CA ALA A 274 5.12 -9.68 -18.14
C ALA A 274 4.40 -9.22 -19.42
N SER A 275 3.10 -9.49 -19.52
CA SER A 275 2.26 -8.99 -20.62
C SER A 275 1.83 -7.53 -20.43
N ALA A 276 1.96 -6.98 -19.21
CA ALA A 276 1.60 -5.61 -18.92
C ALA A 276 2.74 -4.67 -19.30
N THR A 277 2.40 -3.54 -19.94
CA THR A 277 3.37 -2.46 -20.12
C THR A 277 3.56 -1.77 -18.77
N PRO A 278 4.74 -1.82 -18.13
CA PRO A 278 4.94 -1.22 -16.83
C PRO A 278 4.72 0.30 -16.93
N LEU A 279 4.06 0.87 -15.92
CA LEU A 279 3.94 2.32 -15.75
C LEU A 279 5.30 2.90 -15.36
N LEU A 280 6.21 2.98 -16.32
CA LEU A 280 7.52 3.59 -16.17
C LEU A 280 7.37 5.09 -16.41
N GLY A 281 6.97 5.81 -15.35
CA GLY A 281 7.03 7.26 -15.27
C GLY A 281 8.16 7.69 -14.34
N ARG A 282 8.72 8.89 -14.56
CA ARG A 282 9.53 9.54 -13.52
C ARG A 282 8.62 9.81 -12.31
N PRO A 283 9.10 9.67 -11.06
CA PRO A 283 8.37 10.14 -9.88
C PRO A 283 7.87 11.57 -10.12
N PHE A 284 6.60 11.87 -9.81
CA PHE A 284 5.88 13.13 -10.07
C PHE A 284 6.45 14.39 -9.37
N LEU A 285 7.74 14.39 -9.04
CA LEU A 285 8.44 15.45 -8.31
C LEU A 285 9.28 16.35 -9.22
N ARG A 286 9.03 16.31 -10.54
CA ARG A 286 9.53 17.28 -11.52
C ARG A 286 8.37 17.79 -12.36
N ASN A 287 8.37 19.10 -12.59
CA ASN A 287 7.35 19.86 -13.32
C ASN A 287 7.55 19.72 -14.84
N ASP A 288 7.78 18.50 -15.34
CA ASP A 288 7.57 18.14 -16.74
C ASP A 288 6.16 17.55 -16.87
N GLU A 289 5.41 17.93 -17.92
CA GLU A 289 4.05 17.46 -18.17
C GLU A 289 3.95 15.95 -17.89
N PRO A 290 2.97 15.49 -17.10
CA PRO A 290 2.81 14.06 -16.90
C PRO A 290 2.47 13.44 -18.24
N ALA A 291 3.45 12.73 -18.81
CA ALA A 291 3.16 11.66 -19.75
C ALA A 291 2.38 10.59 -18.95
N PHE A 292 1.08 10.82 -18.77
CA PHE A 292 0.15 9.79 -18.33
C PHE A 292 0.06 8.79 -19.47
N GLN A 293 0.93 7.78 -19.46
CA GLN A 293 0.54 6.53 -20.08
C GLN A 293 -0.71 6.10 -19.32
N ARG A 294 -1.87 6.09 -20.00
CA ARG A 294 -3.10 5.51 -19.45
C ARG A 294 -2.71 4.20 -18.80
N ALA A 295 -3.05 4.03 -17.52
CA ALA A 295 -2.78 2.81 -16.79
C ALA A 295 -3.39 1.63 -17.56
N GLN A 296 -2.55 0.85 -18.24
CA GLN A 296 -2.97 -0.34 -18.98
C GLN A 296 -2.96 -1.62 -18.15
N LEU A 297 -2.78 -1.52 -16.81
CA LEU A 297 -3.16 -2.46 -15.70
C LEU A 297 -2.07 -2.63 -14.61
N PRO A 298 -2.41 -3.11 -13.38
CA PRO A 298 -3.75 -3.34 -12.83
C PRO A 298 -4.09 -2.34 -11.72
N LEU A 299 -5.12 -1.54 -11.99
CA LEU A 299 -6.24 -1.30 -11.05
C LEU A 299 -7.51 -1.99 -11.57
N HIS A 300 -7.41 -2.93 -12.52
CA HIS A 300 -8.56 -3.73 -12.93
C HIS A 300 -8.41 -5.14 -12.38
N HIS A 301 -9.42 -5.50 -11.61
CA HIS A 301 -9.77 -6.86 -11.23
C HIS A 301 -10.21 -7.66 -12.47
N SER A 302 -9.74 -8.90 -12.60
CA SER A 302 -10.01 -9.79 -13.74
C SER A 302 -11.50 -10.12 -13.93
N GLY A 303 -12.32 -9.93 -12.89
CA GLY A 303 -13.78 -10.10 -12.93
C GLY A 303 -14.58 -8.88 -13.40
N TYR A 304 -13.96 -7.83 -13.95
CA TYR A 304 -14.70 -6.75 -14.63
C TYR A 304 -14.29 -6.67 -16.10
N PRO A 305 -15.24 -6.77 -17.05
CA PRO A 305 -14.94 -6.77 -18.47
C PRO A 305 -14.25 -5.48 -18.90
N LEU A 306 -13.33 -5.61 -19.87
CA LEU A 306 -12.73 -4.50 -20.59
C LEU A 306 -13.85 -3.81 -21.39
N ALA A 307 -14.15 -2.56 -21.05
CA ALA A 307 -14.97 -1.68 -21.88
C ALA A 307 -14.05 -0.89 -22.81
#